data_AF-A0A4Q9KI62-F1
#
_entry.id   AF-A0A4Q9KI62-F1
#
_cell.length_a   1.000
_cell.length_b   1.000
_cell.length_c   1.000
_cell.angle_alpha   90.00
_cell.angle_beta   90.00
_cell.angle_gamma   90.00
#
_symmetry.space_group_name_H-M   'P 1'
#
loop_
_entity.id
_entity.type
_entity.pdbx_description
1 polymer ?
#
loop_
_entity_poly.entity_id
_entity_poly.type
_entity_poly.pdbx_seq_one_letter_code
_entity_poly.pdbx_strand_id
1 'polypeptide(L)'
;MALNIKNEHVHQLARQAAELTGKSQTAAIEEALERLLRDYGADPSTGRARRRLDVARRLAVEYRADPGVDARVVASIDDLYDDQGLPR
;
A
#
# COMPACT_ATOMS: atom_id res chain seq x y z
N MET A 1 24.26 -6.17 -10.04
CA MET A 1 23.48 -7.36 -10.45
C MET A 1 22.96 -7.12 -11.86
N ALA A 2 22.93 -8.14 -12.72
CA ALA A 2 22.46 -7.99 -14.11
C ALA A 2 21.00 -8.44 -14.24
N LEU A 3 20.13 -7.54 -14.73
CA LEU A 3 18.75 -7.86 -15.08
C LEU A 3 18.75 -8.51 -16.48
N ASN A 4 18.15 -9.69 -16.61
CA ASN A 4 18.00 -10.37 -17.90
C ASN A 4 16.52 -10.33 -18.34
N ILE A 5 16.23 -9.66 -19.45
CA ILE A 5 14.89 -9.52 -20.00
C ILE A 5 14.82 -10.36 -21.29
N LYS A 6 14.09 -11.47 -21.28
CA LYS A 6 13.98 -12.36 -22.46
C LYS A 6 12.89 -11.95 -23.46
N ASN A 7 12.23 -10.82 -23.23
CA ASN A 7 11.17 -10.32 -24.09
C ASN A 7 11.77 -9.37 -25.14
N GLU A 8 11.66 -9.76 -26.41
CA GLU A 8 12.21 -9.01 -27.54
C GLU A 8 11.63 -7.60 -27.66
N HIS A 9 10.33 -7.44 -27.42
CA HIS A 9 9.68 -6.14 -27.48
C HIS A 9 10.24 -5.17 -26.42
N VAL A 10 10.49 -5.67 -25.20
CA VAL A 10 11.09 -4.85 -24.14
C VAL A 10 12.53 -4.46 -24.46
N HIS A 11 13.29 -5.35 -25.11
CA HIS A 11 14.63 -5.03 -25.62
C HIS A 11 14.59 -3.89 -26.65
N GLN A 12 13.63 -3.92 -27.58
CA GLN A 12 13.46 -2.86 -28.57
C GLN A 12 13.08 -1.52 -27.92
N LEU A 13 12.15 -1.54 -26.95
CA LEU A 13 11.79 -0.34 -26.19
C LEU A 13 12.98 0.25 -25.44
N ALA A 14 13.78 -0.59 -24.77
CA ALA A 14 14.98 -0.14 -24.06
C ALA A 14 16.00 0.50 -25.01
N ARG A 15 16.19 -0.09 -26.19
CA ARG A 15 17.07 0.48 -27.22
C ARG A 15 16.57 1.83 -27.73
N GLN A 16 15.30 1.94 -28.07
CA GLN A 16 14.71 3.21 -28.53
C GLN A 16 14.79 4.29 -27.45
N ALA A 17 14.51 3.93 -26.19
CA ALA A 17 14.62 4.85 -25.06
C ALA A 17 16.06 5.35 -24.88
N ALA A 18 17.05 4.47 -25.01
CA ALA A 18 18.47 4.84 -24.97
C ALA A 18 18.86 5.81 -26.10
N GLU A 19 18.42 5.52 -27.33
CA GLU A 19 18.69 6.37 -28.50
C GLU A 19 18.07 7.76 -28.36
N LEU A 20 16.83 7.85 -27.86
CA LEU A 20 16.14 9.14 -27.66
C LEU A 20 16.72 9.96 -26.51
N THR A 21 17.22 9.31 -25.46
CA THR A 21 17.73 9.99 -24.26
C THR A 21 19.24 10.22 -24.27
N GLY A 22 19.97 9.62 -25.21
CA GLY A 22 21.43 9.61 -25.23
C GLY A 22 22.07 8.83 -24.07
N LYS A 23 21.31 7.95 -23.41
CA LYS A 23 21.74 7.18 -22.24
C LYS A 23 22.08 5.73 -22.61
N SER A 24 22.70 4.99 -21.70
CA SER A 24 22.76 3.53 -21.83
C SER A 24 21.36 2.93 -21.69
N GLN A 25 21.12 1.75 -22.25
CA GLN A 25 19.83 1.04 -22.09
C GLN A 25 19.49 0.84 -20.61
N THR A 26 20.47 0.50 -19.77
CA THR A 26 20.27 0.36 -18.34
C THR A 26 19.81 1.66 -17.68
N ALA A 27 20.48 2.79 -17.98
CA ALA A 27 20.12 4.08 -17.40
C ALA A 27 18.76 4.60 -17.90
N ALA A 28 18.39 4.31 -19.16
CA ALA A 28 17.08 4.63 -19.70
C ALA A 28 15.97 3.78 -19.04
N ILE A 29 16.21 2.48 -18.81
CA ILE A 29 15.29 1.60 -18.09
C ILE A 29 15.14 2.07 -16.63
N GLU A 30 16.24 2.37 -15.94
CA GLU A 30 16.24 2.85 -14.56
C GLU A 30 15.37 4.10 -14.40
N GLU A 31 15.58 5.11 -15.25
CA GLU A 31 14.77 6.32 -15.24
C GLU A 31 13.28 6.05 -15.52
N ALA A 32 12.98 5.18 -16.50
CA ALA A 32 11.60 4.83 -16.81
C ALA A 32 10.90 4.14 -15.62
N LEU A 33 11.59 3.24 -14.92
CA LEU A 33 11.09 2.58 -13.73
C LEU A 33 10.90 3.54 -12.57
N GLU A 34 11.83 4.47 -12.34
CA GLU A 34 11.69 5.49 -11.30
C GLU A 34 10.50 6.41 -11.54
N ARG A 35 10.26 6.82 -12.79
CA ARG A 35 9.09 7.62 -13.17
C ARG A 35 7.81 6.82 -12.93
N LEU A 36 7.77 5.57 -13.38
CA LEU A 36 6.63 4.68 -13.16
C LEU A 36 6.32 4.53 -11.67
N LEU A 37 7.33 4.26 -10.84
CA LEU A 37 7.16 4.14 -9.39
C LEU A 37 6.65 5.44 -8.76
N ARG A 38 7.17 6.60 -9.19
CA ARG A 38 6.66 7.91 -8.77
C ARG A 38 5.19 8.11 -9.14
N ASP A 39 4.80 7.77 -10.36
CA ASP A 39 3.42 7.91 -10.85
C ASP A 39 2.44 7.05 -10.05
N TYR A 40 2.87 5.86 -9.63
CA TYR A 40 2.10 4.98 -8.75
C TYR A 40 2.16 5.37 -7.26
N GLY A 41 2.80 6.50 -6.93
CA GLY A 41 2.94 6.98 -5.55
C GLY A 41 3.83 6.08 -4.69
N ALA A 42 4.68 5.26 -5.32
CA ALA A 42 5.72 4.50 -4.67
C ALA A 42 6.96 5.38 -4.47
N ASP A 43 6.81 6.46 -3.70
CA ASP A 43 7.88 6.75 -2.77
C ASP A 43 7.79 5.66 -1.68
N PRO A 44 8.85 4.88 -1.42
CA PRO A 44 8.83 3.76 -0.49
C PRO A 44 8.30 4.12 0.91
N SER A 45 8.40 5.40 1.29
CA SER A 45 7.86 5.93 2.54
C SER A 45 6.33 6.15 2.49
N THR A 46 5.80 6.62 1.36
CA THR A 46 4.38 6.94 1.14
C THR A 46 3.53 5.75 0.74
N GLY A 47 4.08 4.76 0.02
CA GLY A 47 3.34 3.53 -0.35
C GLY A 47 2.85 2.74 0.88
N ARG A 48 3.67 2.67 1.94
CA ARG A 48 3.26 2.06 3.22
C ARG A 48 2.20 2.88 3.94
N ALA A 49 2.33 4.21 3.93
CA ALA A 49 1.35 5.10 4.53
C ALA A 49 -0.01 5.01 3.83
N ARG A 50 -0.02 4.98 2.48
CA ARG A 50 -1.23 4.86 1.68
C ARG A 50 -1.93 3.51 1.90
N ARG A 51 -1.17 2.41 1.90
CA ARG A 51 -1.71 1.08 2.23
C ARG A 51 -2.29 1.01 3.65
N ARG A 52 -1.65 1.66 4.63
CA ARG A 52 -2.19 1.76 6.00
C ARG A 52 -3.48 2.59 6.03
N LEU A 53 -3.53 3.70 5.30
CA LEU A 53 -4.71 4.55 5.22
C LEU A 53 -5.89 3.83 4.57
N ASP A 54 -5.65 3.06 3.51
CA ASP A 54 -6.68 2.28 2.82
C ASP A 54 -7.24 1.17 3.72
N VAL A 55 -6.37 0.48 4.47
CA VAL A 55 -6.78 -0.51 5.48
C VAL A 55 -7.61 0.15 6.58
N ALA A 56 -7.18 1.30 7.11
CA ALA A 56 -7.91 2.02 8.16
C ALA A 56 -9.28 2.51 7.67
N ARG A 57 -9.37 3.02 6.43
CA ARG A 57 -10.65 3.43 5.83
C ARG A 57 -11.59 2.25 5.66
N ARG A 58 -11.09 1.12 5.17
CA ARG A 58 -11.88 -0.10 5.02
C ARG A 58 -12.44 -0.58 6.36
N LEU A 59 -11.59 -0.67 7.39
CA LEU A 59 -12.01 -1.01 8.76
C LEU A 59 -13.08 -0.04 9.29
N ALA A 60 -12.94 1.26 9.07
CA ALA A 60 -13.90 2.25 9.55
C ALA A 60 -15.26 2.19 8.83
N VAL A 61 -15.29 1.70 7.58
CA VAL A 61 -16.53 1.46 6.83
C VAL A 61 -17.19 0.17 7.30
N GLU A 62 -16.42 -0.92 7.43
CA GLU A 62 -16.90 -2.20 7.94
C GLU A 62 -17.47 -2.05 9.36
N TYR A 63 -16.75 -1.35 10.25
CA TYR A 63 -17.21 -1.07 11.62
C TYR A 63 -18.46 -0.18 11.68
N ARG A 64 -18.62 0.78 10.76
CA ARG A 64 -19.85 1.59 10.70
C ARG A 64 -21.06 0.81 10.18
N ALA A 65 -20.82 -0.18 9.31
CA ALA A 65 -21.88 -0.99 8.74
C ALA A 65 -22.36 -2.06 9.72
N ASP A 66 -21.45 -2.64 10.50
CA ASP A 66 -21.73 -3.59 11.57
C ASP A 66 -20.74 -3.37 12.73
N PRO A 67 -21.09 -2.54 13.73
CA PRO A 67 -20.23 -2.27 14.87
C PRO A 67 -20.07 -3.48 15.81
N GLY A 68 -20.74 -4.60 15.53
CA GLY A 68 -20.90 -5.70 16.46
C GLY A 68 -22.08 -5.47 17.41
N VAL A 69 -22.48 -6.54 18.12
CA VAL A 69 -23.68 -6.60 18.94
C VAL A 69 -23.76 -5.44 19.94
N ASP A 70 -24.83 -4.65 19.81
CA ASP A 70 -25.19 -3.43 20.57
C ASP A 70 -25.48 -3.66 22.07
N ALA A 71 -24.94 -4.72 22.69
CA ALA A 71 -25.38 -5.16 24.01
C ALA A 71 -24.52 -4.64 25.16
N ARG A 72 -23.26 -4.23 24.95
CA ARG A 72 -22.41 -3.65 26.01
C ARG A 72 -21.39 -2.70 25.40
N VAL A 73 -21.83 -1.47 25.12
CA VAL A 73 -20.88 -0.36 25.09
C VAL A 73 -20.33 -0.26 26.51
N VAL A 74 -19.12 -0.75 26.73
CA VAL A 74 -18.39 -0.51 27.98
C VAL A 74 -18.11 0.99 28.01
N ALA A 75 -18.99 1.73 28.67
CA ALA A 75 -18.92 3.18 28.80
C ALA A 75 -18.09 3.56 30.03
N SER A 76 -18.00 2.65 31.00
CA SER A 76 -17.26 2.79 32.26
C SER A 76 -16.64 1.47 32.69
N ILE A 77 -15.72 1.54 33.66
CA ILE A 77 -15.11 0.35 34.27
C ILE A 77 -16.17 -0.53 34.95
N ASP A 78 -17.24 0.07 35.47
CA ASP A 78 -18.32 -0.64 36.17
C ASP A 78 -19.09 -1.59 35.25
N ASP A 79 -19.13 -1.32 33.94
CA ASP A 79 -19.78 -2.19 32.95
C ASP A 79 -19.06 -3.53 32.74
N LEU A 80 -17.81 -3.65 33.24
CA LEU A 80 -17.00 -4.87 33.17
C LEU A 80 -17.33 -5.88 34.28
N TYR A 81 -18.03 -5.44 35.34
CA TYR A 81 -18.33 -6.25 36.51
C TYR A 81 -19.85 -6.46 36.67
N ASP A 82 -20.24 -7.59 37.26
CA ASP A 82 -21.63 -7.82 37.68
C ASP A 82 -21.91 -7.19 39.05
N ASP A 83 -23.16 -7.27 39.52
CA ASP A 83 -23.59 -6.70 40.80
C ASP A 83 -22.89 -7.37 42.02
N GLN A 84 -22.15 -8.45 41.80
CA GLN A 84 -21.34 -9.14 42.81
C GLN A 84 -19.85 -8.79 42.69
N GLY A 85 -19.48 -7.91 41.75
CA GLY A 85 -18.10 -7.49 41.51
C GLY A 85 -17.27 -8.49 40.72
N LEU A 86 -17.89 -9.47 40.06
CA LEU A 86 -17.19 -10.46 39.22
C LEU A 86 -17.17 -10.01 37.76
N PRO A 87 -16.11 -10.33 36.99
CA PRO A 87 -16.07 -10.06 35.56
C PRO A 87 -17.25 -10.73 34.83
N ARG A 88 -17.94 -9.96 33.97
CA ARG A 88 -19.06 -10.44 33.14
C ARG A 88 -18.64 -11.20 31.87
#